data_AF-A0A9D8JVY5-F1
#
_entry.id   AF-A0A9D8JVY5-F1
#
_cell.length_a   1.000
_cell.length_b   1.000
_cell.length_c   1.000
_cell.angle_alpha   90.00
_cell.angle_beta   90.00
_cell.angle_gamma   90.00
#
_symmetry.space_group_name_H-M   'P 1'
#
loop_
_entity.id
_entity.type
_entity.pdbx_description
1 polymer ?
#
loop_
_entity_poly.entity_id
_entity_poly.type
_entity_poly.pdbx_seq_one_letter_code
_entity_poly.pdbx_strand_id
1 'polypeptide(L)'
;MSADSSIPKAMRPRYDAIVALIDSVCKTHLNDEYATLGHELAAALARKRPSPIDRGKPEMWACAIVYALGTVNFLFDKSNPPYMRADELCAAFGVSPSSGSAKAKIIRDMFDMFQLDPRWTLPSLVDSNPLVWILNVNGMIVDIRYMPRGAQEEAYRQGLIPYIPADHPERLPKHGR
;
A
#
# COMPACT_ATOMS: atom_id res chain seq x y z
N MET A 1 -0.70 18.08 0.01
CA MET A 1 0.21 18.37 -1.13
C MET A 1 0.22 17.12 -1.98
N SER A 2 -0.20 17.20 -3.24
CA SER A 2 -0.19 16.05 -4.15
C SER A 2 1.23 15.50 -4.29
N ALA A 3 1.39 14.17 -4.25
CA ALA A 3 2.69 13.51 -4.29
C ALA A 3 3.54 13.93 -5.52
N ASP A 4 2.88 14.39 -6.57
CA ASP A 4 3.46 14.77 -7.87
C ASP A 4 4.44 15.97 -7.78
N SER A 5 4.19 16.97 -6.93
CA SER A 5 5.09 18.13 -6.80
C SER A 5 6.38 17.85 -6.00
N SER A 6 6.52 16.63 -5.47
CA SER A 6 7.64 16.23 -4.60
C SER A 6 8.71 15.39 -5.31
N ILE A 7 8.52 15.04 -6.58
CA ILE A 7 9.45 14.20 -7.34
C ILE A 7 10.66 15.03 -7.77
N PRO A 8 11.91 14.61 -7.46
CA PRO A 8 13.09 15.30 -7.96
C PRO A 8 13.12 15.35 -9.49
N LYS A 9 13.42 16.50 -10.08
CA LYS A 9 13.43 16.69 -11.55
C LYS A 9 14.24 15.62 -12.29
N ALA A 10 15.39 15.22 -11.74
CA ALA A 10 16.24 14.18 -12.31
C ALA A 10 15.56 12.80 -12.38
N MET A 11 14.66 12.49 -11.44
CA MET A 11 13.95 11.21 -11.38
C MET A 11 12.62 11.21 -12.13
N ARG A 12 12.14 12.39 -12.59
CA ARG A 12 10.83 12.52 -13.23
C ARG A 12 10.63 11.55 -14.41
N PRO A 13 11.57 11.42 -15.38
CA PRO A 13 11.38 10.50 -16.50
C PRO A 13 11.27 9.03 -16.06
N ARG A 14 12.02 8.63 -15.02
CA ARG A 14 11.99 7.27 -14.47
C ARG A 14 10.66 7.00 -13.75
N TYR A 15 10.22 7.96 -12.94
CA TYR A 15 8.95 7.90 -12.24
C TYR A 15 7.77 7.78 -13.21
N ASP A 16 7.70 8.65 -14.21
CA ASP A 16 6.61 8.67 -15.19
C ASP A 16 6.54 7.35 -15.98
N ALA A 17 7.70 6.78 -16.37
CA ALA A 17 7.74 5.49 -17.05
C ALA A 17 7.26 4.32 -16.16
N ILE A 18 7.60 4.33 -14.87
CA ILE A 18 7.14 3.33 -13.91
C ILE A 18 5.63 3.45 -13.68
N VAL A 19 5.14 4.66 -13.48
CA VAL A 19 3.71 4.98 -13.29
C VAL A 19 2.89 4.50 -14.48
N ALA A 20 3.30 4.81 -15.71
CA ALA A 20 2.58 4.37 -16.91
C ALA A 20 2.46 2.84 -17.02
N LEU A 21 3.49 2.10 -16.58
CA LEU A 21 3.44 0.63 -16.54
C LEU A 21 2.51 0.12 -15.45
N ILE A 22 2.55 0.73 -14.26
CA ILE A 22 1.64 0.40 -13.14
C ILE A 22 0.19 0.64 -13.58
N ASP A 23 -0.12 1.80 -14.15
CA ASP A 23 -1.46 2.15 -14.65
C ASP A 23 -1.97 1.12 -15.66
N SER A 24 -1.14 0.76 -16.65
CA SER A 24 -1.50 -0.21 -17.68
C SER A 24 -1.89 -1.58 -17.08
N VAL A 25 -1.07 -2.10 -16.16
CA VAL A 25 -1.33 -3.39 -15.51
C VAL A 25 -2.52 -3.31 -14.57
N CYS A 26 -2.63 -2.25 -13.76
CA CYS A 26 -3.71 -2.11 -12.80
C CYS A 26 -5.07 -1.98 -13.49
N LYS A 27 -5.14 -1.20 -14.58
CA LYS A 27 -6.34 -1.08 -15.40
C LYS A 27 -6.78 -2.41 -16.03
N THR A 28 -5.84 -3.27 -16.39
CA THR A 28 -6.12 -4.52 -17.10
C THR A 28 -6.42 -5.68 -16.15
N HIS A 29 -5.73 -5.73 -15.01
CA HIS A 29 -5.69 -6.92 -14.15
C HIS A 29 -6.08 -6.68 -12.69
N LEU A 30 -6.05 -5.43 -12.20
CA LEU A 30 -6.30 -5.09 -10.80
C LEU A 30 -7.37 -4.00 -10.69
N ASN A 31 -7.07 -2.89 -10.00
CA ASN A 31 -7.99 -1.79 -9.77
C ASN A 31 -7.24 -0.46 -9.56
N ASP A 32 -8.00 0.64 -9.44
CA ASP A 32 -7.46 1.99 -9.28
C ASP A 32 -6.79 2.23 -7.92
N GLU A 33 -7.12 1.44 -6.90
CA GLU A 33 -6.49 1.53 -5.58
C GLU A 33 -5.02 1.10 -5.65
N TYR A 34 -4.73 0.00 -6.36
CA TYR A 34 -3.36 -0.43 -6.63
C TYR A 34 -2.58 0.57 -7.49
N ALA A 35 -3.22 1.20 -8.47
CA ALA A 35 -2.58 2.24 -9.28
C ALA A 35 -2.16 3.42 -8.41
N THR A 36 -3.11 3.95 -7.63
CA THR A 36 -2.89 5.09 -6.72
C THR A 36 -1.76 4.80 -5.73
N LEU A 37 -1.83 3.66 -5.03
CA LEU A 37 -0.84 3.29 -4.03
C LEU A 37 0.53 2.97 -4.67
N GLY A 38 0.51 2.41 -5.88
CA GLY A 38 1.70 2.20 -6.71
C GLY A 38 2.40 3.51 -7.05
N HIS A 39 1.65 4.56 -7.38
CA HIS A 39 2.20 5.89 -7.67
C HIS A 39 2.84 6.51 -6.42
N GLU A 40 2.22 6.34 -5.26
CA GLU A 40 2.75 6.82 -3.99
C GLU A 40 4.07 6.12 -3.63
N LEU A 41 4.14 4.79 -3.80
CA LEU A 41 5.35 4.03 -3.54
C LEU A 41 6.46 4.33 -4.57
N ALA A 42 6.11 4.48 -5.85
CA ALA A 42 7.05 4.95 -6.88
C ALA A 42 7.61 6.33 -6.53
N ALA A 43 6.77 7.24 -6.04
CA ALA A 43 7.16 8.57 -5.61
C ALA A 43 8.10 8.51 -4.38
N ALA A 44 7.79 7.64 -3.42
CA ALA A 44 8.62 7.43 -2.25
C ALA A 44 10.01 6.89 -2.62
N LEU A 45 10.09 5.96 -3.57
CA LEU A 45 11.35 5.47 -4.13
C LEU A 45 12.12 6.58 -4.85
N ALA A 46 11.45 7.40 -5.66
CA ALA A 46 12.05 8.53 -6.37
C ALA A 46 12.70 9.56 -5.42
N ARG A 47 12.17 9.72 -4.20
CA ARG A 47 12.67 10.67 -3.19
C ARG A 47 13.85 10.14 -2.35
N LYS A 48 14.13 8.84 -2.35
CA LYS A 48 15.29 8.26 -1.63
C LYS A 48 16.61 8.83 -2.20
N ARG A 49 17.66 8.86 -1.37
CA ARG A 49 18.98 9.40 -1.73
C ARG A 49 20.10 8.39 -1.40
N PRO A 50 20.84 7.86 -2.41
CA PRO A 50 20.53 7.95 -3.84
C PRO A 50 19.20 7.27 -4.17
N SER A 51 18.53 7.69 -5.25
CA SER A 51 17.26 7.06 -5.63
C SER A 51 17.52 5.70 -6.28
N PRO A 52 16.88 4.61 -5.81
CA PRO A 52 17.11 3.29 -6.36
C PRO A 52 16.55 3.13 -7.78
N ILE A 53 15.53 3.92 -8.17
CA ILE A 53 14.90 3.87 -9.50
C ILE A 53 15.76 4.49 -10.61
N ASP A 54 16.85 5.17 -10.24
CA ASP A 54 17.84 5.68 -11.20
C ASP A 54 18.52 4.54 -11.99
N ARG A 55 18.55 3.33 -11.42
CA ARG A 55 19.17 2.14 -12.02
C ARG A 55 18.16 1.02 -12.22
N GLY A 56 18.42 0.18 -13.23
CA GLY A 56 17.54 -0.93 -13.59
C GLY A 56 16.43 -0.54 -14.57
N LYS A 57 15.64 -1.51 -14.99
CA LYS A 57 14.56 -1.34 -15.98
C LYS A 57 13.27 -0.85 -15.30
N PRO A 58 12.50 0.08 -15.90
CA PRO A 58 11.20 0.52 -15.36
C PRO A 58 10.22 -0.63 -15.07
N GLU A 59 10.18 -1.64 -15.94
CA GLU A 59 9.32 -2.83 -15.82
C GLU A 59 9.61 -3.62 -14.54
N MET A 60 10.90 -3.76 -14.20
CA MET A 60 11.33 -4.41 -12.97
C MET A 60 10.87 -3.63 -11.73
N TRP A 61 10.94 -2.30 -11.77
CA TRP A 61 10.50 -1.46 -10.66
C TRP A 61 8.98 -1.44 -10.52
N ALA A 62 8.25 -1.29 -11.62
CA ALA A 62 6.79 -1.34 -11.64
C ALA A 62 6.27 -2.68 -11.10
N CYS A 63 6.81 -3.79 -11.60
CA CYS A 63 6.51 -5.13 -11.09
C CYS A 63 6.77 -5.24 -9.59
N ALA A 64 7.97 -4.84 -9.14
CA ALA A 64 8.35 -4.95 -7.73
C ALA A 64 7.48 -4.09 -6.80
N ILE A 65 7.06 -2.90 -7.25
CA ILE A 65 6.17 -2.01 -6.51
C ILE A 65 4.81 -2.67 -6.29
N VAL A 66 4.14 -3.10 -7.36
CA VAL A 66 2.83 -3.73 -7.25
C VAL A 66 2.92 -5.06 -6.50
N TYR A 67 4.01 -5.81 -6.68
CA TYR A 67 4.24 -7.03 -5.92
C TYR A 67 4.39 -6.76 -4.42
N ALA A 68 5.17 -5.74 -4.03
CA ALA A 68 5.34 -5.37 -2.63
C ALA A 68 4.00 -4.97 -1.99
N LEU A 69 3.22 -4.12 -2.67
CA LEU A 69 1.87 -3.73 -2.23
C LEU A 69 0.91 -4.93 -2.19
N GLY A 70 1.02 -5.83 -3.17
CA GLY A 70 0.25 -7.07 -3.22
C GLY A 70 0.56 -7.99 -2.03
N THR A 71 1.81 -8.03 -1.58
CA THR A 71 2.22 -8.78 -0.38
C THR A 71 1.58 -8.18 0.87
N VAL A 72 1.58 -6.84 1.01
CA VAL A 72 0.98 -6.15 2.15
C VAL A 72 -0.53 -6.39 2.24
N ASN A 73 -1.20 -6.43 1.09
CA ASN A 73 -2.66 -6.45 0.95
C ASN A 73 -3.22 -7.80 0.49
N PHE A 74 -2.48 -8.90 0.69
CA PHE A 74 -2.93 -10.27 0.39
C PHE A 74 -3.38 -10.55 -1.05
N LEU A 75 -2.86 -9.82 -2.05
CA LEU A 75 -3.19 -10.01 -3.46
C LEU A 75 -3.01 -11.46 -3.94
N PHE A 76 -2.05 -12.17 -3.35
CA PHE A 76 -1.69 -13.54 -3.72
C PHE A 76 -2.49 -14.60 -2.96
N ASP A 77 -3.43 -14.20 -2.10
CA ASP A 77 -4.34 -15.08 -1.40
C ASP A 77 -5.71 -15.09 -2.08
N LYS A 78 -6.11 -16.25 -2.61
CA LYS A 78 -7.37 -16.44 -3.34
C LYS A 78 -8.63 -16.12 -2.53
N SER A 79 -8.53 -16.02 -1.20
CA SER A 79 -9.64 -15.65 -0.34
C SER A 79 -9.90 -14.13 -0.28
N ASN A 80 -8.97 -13.31 -0.80
CA ASN A 80 -9.06 -11.85 -0.77
C ASN A 80 -9.18 -11.27 -2.19
N PRO A 81 -10.33 -10.69 -2.58
CA PRO A 81 -10.43 -9.93 -3.81
C PRO A 81 -9.87 -8.51 -3.65
N PRO A 82 -9.21 -7.95 -4.68
CA PRO A 82 -8.81 -8.61 -5.92
C PRO A 82 -7.71 -9.65 -5.66
N TYR A 83 -7.75 -10.75 -6.40
CA TYR A 83 -6.75 -11.83 -6.36
C TYR A 83 -6.02 -11.92 -7.70
N MET A 84 -4.70 -12.08 -7.65
CA MET A 84 -3.87 -12.37 -8.83
C MET A 84 -2.72 -13.26 -8.40
N ARG A 85 -2.30 -14.24 -9.20
CA ARG A 85 -1.13 -15.06 -8.83
C ARG A 85 0.16 -14.24 -9.02
N ALA A 86 1.15 -14.52 -8.18
CA ALA A 86 2.42 -13.80 -8.21
C ALA A 86 3.17 -13.93 -9.54
N ASP A 87 3.09 -15.09 -10.19
CA ASP A 87 3.68 -15.33 -11.51
C ASP A 87 2.91 -14.62 -12.63
N GLU A 88 1.58 -14.58 -12.56
CA GLU A 88 0.73 -13.80 -13.48
C GLU A 88 1.04 -12.31 -13.39
N LEU A 89 1.16 -11.78 -12.16
CA LEU A 89 1.53 -10.39 -11.95
C LEU A 89 2.89 -10.08 -12.58
N CYS A 90 3.90 -10.92 -12.32
CA CYS A 90 5.22 -10.74 -12.91
C CYS A 90 5.20 -10.84 -14.45
N ALA A 91 4.43 -11.78 -15.00
CA ALA A 91 4.25 -11.94 -16.44
C ALA A 91 3.58 -10.71 -17.08
N ALA A 92 2.62 -10.06 -16.41
CA ALA A 92 1.97 -8.84 -16.89
C ALA A 92 2.95 -7.67 -17.09
N PHE A 93 4.06 -7.66 -16.33
CA PHE A 93 5.15 -6.70 -16.49
C PHE A 93 6.31 -7.22 -17.36
N GLY A 94 6.24 -8.45 -17.89
CA GLY A 94 7.34 -9.07 -18.63
C GLY A 94 8.57 -9.40 -17.76
N VAL A 95 8.37 -9.68 -16.48
CA VAL A 95 9.42 -9.93 -15.48
C VAL A 95 9.35 -11.38 -15.00
N SER A 96 10.49 -12.00 -14.69
CA SER A 96 10.48 -13.35 -14.11
C SER A 96 10.04 -13.34 -12.63
N PRO A 97 9.30 -14.36 -12.16
CA PRO A 97 8.82 -14.40 -10.77
C PRO A 97 9.92 -14.27 -9.70
N SER A 98 11.08 -14.89 -9.93
CA SER A 98 12.23 -14.81 -9.02
C SER A 98 12.81 -13.40 -8.93
N SER A 99 12.92 -12.70 -10.06
CA SER A 99 13.44 -11.32 -10.07
C SER A 99 12.46 -10.33 -9.47
N GLY A 100 11.17 -10.46 -9.81
CA GLY A 100 10.10 -9.61 -9.27
C GLY A 100 10.01 -9.72 -7.74
N SER A 101 9.93 -10.95 -7.21
CA SER A 101 9.84 -11.19 -5.77
C SER A 101 11.09 -10.74 -5.00
N ALA A 102 12.29 -10.99 -5.53
CA ALA A 102 13.54 -10.54 -4.92
C ALA A 102 13.63 -9.01 -4.88
N LYS A 103 13.25 -8.34 -5.97
CA LYS A 103 13.24 -6.86 -6.05
C LYS A 103 12.16 -6.27 -5.13
N ALA A 104 10.99 -6.89 -5.05
CA ALA A 104 9.91 -6.48 -4.15
C ALA A 104 10.35 -6.60 -2.68
N LYS A 105 11.13 -7.63 -2.32
CA LYS A 105 11.71 -7.75 -0.98
C LYS A 105 12.61 -6.57 -0.64
N ILE A 106 13.46 -6.11 -1.57
CA ILE A 106 14.29 -4.91 -1.36
C ILE A 106 13.42 -3.69 -1.05
N ILE A 107 12.29 -3.52 -1.73
CA ILE A 107 11.35 -2.42 -1.46
C ILE A 107 10.76 -2.56 -0.05
N ARG A 108 10.26 -3.74 0.31
CA ARG A 108 9.68 -3.97 1.63
C ARG A 108 10.69 -3.72 2.75
N ASP A 109 11.90 -4.27 2.61
CA ASP A 109 12.98 -4.06 3.59
C ASP A 109 13.37 -2.56 3.67
N MET A 110 13.34 -1.82 2.55
CA MET A 110 13.70 -0.39 2.50
C MET A 110 12.68 0.55 3.15
N PHE A 111 11.40 0.16 3.16
CA PHE A 111 10.31 0.93 3.76
C PHE A 111 9.80 0.31 5.06
N ASP A 112 10.44 -0.76 5.53
CA ASP A 112 10.02 -1.54 6.68
C ASP A 112 8.55 -1.98 6.56
N MET A 113 8.19 -2.48 5.38
CA MET A 113 6.83 -2.95 5.09
C MET A 113 6.62 -4.33 5.68
N PHE A 114 5.45 -4.51 6.27
CA PHE A 114 4.97 -5.79 6.77
C PHE A 114 3.54 -6.05 6.27
N GLN A 115 3.08 -7.27 6.45
CA GLN A 115 1.71 -7.64 6.08
C GLN A 115 0.72 -6.82 6.92
N LEU A 116 -0.34 -6.29 6.30
CA LEU A 116 -1.29 -5.35 6.93
C LEU A 116 -0.68 -3.99 7.37
N ASP A 117 0.45 -3.57 6.81
CA ASP A 117 1.02 -2.25 7.11
C ASP A 117 0.01 -1.12 6.84
N PRO A 118 -0.37 -0.33 7.87
CA PRO A 118 -1.36 0.75 7.73
C PRO A 118 -0.95 1.82 6.72
N ARG A 119 0.35 2.03 6.49
CA ARG A 119 0.88 3.04 5.55
C ARG A 119 0.69 2.64 4.09
N TRP A 120 0.54 1.34 3.83
CA TRP A 120 0.46 0.76 2.50
C TRP A 120 -0.78 -0.14 2.36
N THR A 121 -1.85 0.22 3.07
CA THR A 121 -3.14 -0.46 3.04
C THR A 121 -4.02 0.12 1.94
N LEU A 122 -4.68 -0.76 1.17
CA LEU A 122 -5.71 -0.32 0.21
C LEU A 122 -6.89 0.34 0.95
N PRO A 123 -7.47 1.43 0.43
CA PRO A 123 -8.63 2.09 1.05
C PRO A 123 -9.79 1.14 1.37
N SER A 124 -10.09 0.20 0.47
CA SER A 124 -11.12 -0.82 0.65
C SER A 124 -10.84 -1.81 1.80
N LEU A 125 -9.59 -1.95 2.23
CA LEU A 125 -9.18 -2.84 3.33
C LEU A 125 -9.02 -2.12 4.67
N VAL A 126 -9.03 -0.78 4.70
CA VAL A 126 -8.83 0.04 5.92
C VAL A 126 -9.72 -0.41 7.06
N ASP A 127 -11.02 -0.59 6.80
CA ASP A 127 -12.00 -0.93 7.83
C ASP A 127 -11.75 -2.33 8.42
N SER A 128 -11.25 -3.25 7.58
CA SER A 128 -10.95 -4.64 7.97
C SER A 128 -9.55 -4.83 8.55
N ASN A 129 -8.62 -3.89 8.32
CA ASN A 129 -7.25 -3.99 8.77
C ASN A 129 -7.15 -3.64 10.28
N PRO A 130 -6.92 -4.61 11.18
CA PRO A 130 -6.85 -4.33 12.60
C PRO A 130 -5.71 -3.39 12.98
N LEU A 131 -4.60 -3.39 12.23
CA LEU A 131 -3.42 -2.56 12.56
C LEU A 131 -3.63 -1.07 12.30
N VAL A 132 -4.66 -0.70 11.53
CA VAL A 132 -5.10 0.71 11.41
C VAL A 132 -5.74 1.20 12.70
N TRP A 133 -6.41 0.31 13.44
CA TRP A 133 -7.30 0.66 14.55
C TRP A 133 -6.73 0.33 15.93
N ILE A 134 -5.67 -0.48 15.99
CA ILE A 134 -4.99 -0.83 17.23
C ILE A 134 -4.06 0.32 17.64
N LEU A 135 -4.35 0.96 18.76
CA LEU A 135 -3.59 2.09 19.31
C LEU A 135 -3.10 1.80 20.73
N ASN A 136 -2.01 2.45 21.13
CA ASN A 136 -1.59 2.52 22.52
C ASN A 136 -2.28 3.71 23.20
N VAL A 137 -3.20 3.44 24.12
CA VAL A 137 -3.91 4.44 24.91
C VAL A 137 -3.56 4.22 26.38
N ASN A 138 -2.83 5.18 26.97
CA ASN A 138 -2.38 5.12 28.37
C ASN A 138 -1.62 3.83 28.73
N GLY A 139 -0.76 3.33 27.82
CA GLY A 139 0.02 2.11 28.04
C GLY A 139 -0.73 0.80 27.74
N MET A 140 -2.00 0.87 27.32
CA MET A 140 -2.78 -0.29 26.92
C MET A 140 -2.97 -0.33 25.40
N ILE A 141 -2.79 -1.50 24.81
CA ILE A 141 -3.08 -1.75 23.39
C ILE A 141 -4.58 -2.03 23.27
N VAL A 142 -5.30 -1.16 22.57
CA VAL A 142 -6.76 -1.22 22.40
C VAL A 142 -7.16 -1.07 20.94
N ASP A 143 -8.29 -1.68 20.57
CA ASP A 143 -8.94 -1.39 19.30
C ASP A 143 -9.84 -0.15 19.50
N ILE A 144 -9.43 0.98 18.91
CA ILE A 144 -10.07 2.28 19.12
C ILE A 144 -11.52 2.30 18.62
N ARG A 145 -11.92 1.41 17.70
CA ARG A 145 -13.28 1.32 17.17
C ARG A 145 -14.32 1.02 18.24
N TYR A 146 -13.91 0.33 19.31
CA TYR A 146 -14.79 -0.08 20.41
C TYR A 146 -14.58 0.75 21.68
N MET A 147 -13.69 1.74 21.64
CA MET A 147 -13.49 2.67 22.74
C MET A 147 -14.61 3.74 22.76
N PRO A 148 -14.86 4.41 23.90
CA PRO A 148 -15.84 5.49 23.98
C PRO A 148 -15.61 6.57 22.92
N ARG A 149 -16.69 7.20 22.44
CA ARG A 149 -16.66 8.21 21.36
C ARG A 149 -15.58 9.29 21.57
N GLY A 150 -15.43 9.81 22.79
CA GLY A 150 -14.41 10.82 23.08
C GLY A 150 -12.97 10.36 22.80
N ALA A 151 -12.65 9.08 23.01
CA ALA A 151 -11.34 8.53 22.65
C ALA A 151 -11.16 8.42 21.13
N GLN A 152 -12.23 8.08 20.40
CA GLN A 152 -12.22 8.04 18.94
C GLN A 152 -12.02 9.45 18.34
N GLU A 153 -12.74 10.44 18.86
CA GLU A 153 -12.61 11.84 18.46
C GLU A 153 -11.19 12.39 18.73
N GLU A 154 -10.60 12.01 19.86
CA GLU A 154 -9.21 12.33 20.18
C GLU A 154 -8.23 11.70 19.19
N ALA A 155 -8.34 10.40 18.95
CA ALA A 155 -7.49 9.69 18.00
C ALA A 155 -7.60 10.28 16.58
N TYR A 156 -8.81 10.61 16.14
CA TYR A 156 -9.06 11.24 14.85
C TYR A 156 -8.41 12.63 14.77
N ARG A 157 -8.57 13.45 15.81
CA ARG A 157 -7.97 14.80 15.87
C ARG A 157 -6.44 14.76 15.84
N GLN A 158 -5.83 13.71 16.39
CA GLN A 158 -4.38 13.48 16.31
C GLN A 158 -3.93 12.87 14.98
N GLY A 159 -4.85 12.52 14.08
CA GLY A 159 -4.55 11.86 12.81
C GLY A 159 -4.11 10.40 12.95
N LEU A 160 -4.41 9.75 14.09
CA LEU A 160 -4.05 8.35 14.34
C LEU A 160 -4.99 7.37 13.66
N ILE A 161 -6.22 7.80 13.35
CA ILE A 161 -7.21 7.03 12.61
C ILE A 161 -7.79 7.86 11.45
N PRO A 162 -8.26 7.21 10.37
CA PRO A 162 -8.71 7.91 9.17
C PRO A 162 -10.08 8.58 9.31
N TYR A 163 -10.91 8.14 10.25
CA TYR A 163 -12.24 8.70 10.54
C TYR A 163 -12.71 8.26 11.94
N ILE A 164 -13.80 8.85 12.45
CA ILE A 164 -14.42 8.47 13.74
C ILE A 164 -15.36 7.26 13.52
N PRO A 165 -15.05 6.06 14.06
CA PRO A 165 -15.84 4.86 13.79
C PRO A 165 -17.31 4.94 14.23
N ALA A 166 -17.59 5.65 15.32
CA ALA A 166 -18.94 5.87 15.83
C ALA A 166 -19.86 6.60 14.84
N ASP A 167 -19.32 7.32 13.85
CA ASP A 167 -20.11 8.00 12.82
C ASP A 167 -20.42 7.09 11.62
N HIS A 168 -19.78 5.91 11.56
CA HIS A 168 -19.91 4.93 10.47
C HIS A 168 -20.07 3.49 11.00
N PRO A 169 -21.10 3.22 11.83
CA PRO A 169 -21.27 1.92 12.48
C PRO A 169 -21.41 0.75 11.49
N GLU A 170 -21.86 0.99 10.27
CA GLU A 170 -22.00 0.00 9.19
C GLU A 170 -20.66 -0.56 8.69
N ARG A 171 -19.57 0.19 8.89
CA ARG A 171 -18.21 -0.20 8.47
C ARG A 171 -17.51 -1.09 9.49
N LEU A 172 -18.04 -1.19 10.70
CA LEU A 172 -17.43 -1.99 11.75
C LEU A 172 -17.52 -3.48 11.40
N PRO A 173 -16.43 -4.26 11.60
CA PRO A 173 -16.49 -5.70 11.44
C PRO A 173 -17.60 -6.26 12.31
N LYS A 174 -18.55 -6.98 11.68
CA LYS A 174 -19.53 -7.77 12.43
C LYS A 174 -18.74 -8.77 13.25
N HIS A 175 -18.85 -8.71 14.57
CA HIS A 175 -18.21 -9.71 15.43
C HIS A 175 -18.67 -11.08 14.96
N GLY A 176 -17.71 -11.94 14.60
CA GLY A 176 -17.98 -13.34 14.41
C GLY A 176 -18.63 -13.87 15.69
N ARG A 177 -19.78 -14.54 15.55
CA ARG A 177 -20.26 -15.42 16.61
C ARG A 177 -19.28 -16.58 16.79
#